data_AF-A0A3L7PCM8-F1
#
_entry.id   AF-A0A3L7PCM8-F1
#
_cell.length_a   1.000
_cell.length_b   1.000
_cell.length_c   1.000
_cell.angle_alpha   90.00
_cell.angle_beta   90.00
_cell.angle_gamma   90.00
#
_symmetry.space_group_name_H-M   'P 1'
#
loop_
_entity.id
_entity.type
_entity.pdbx_description
1 polymer ?
#
loop_
_entity_poly.entity_id
_entity_poly.type
_entity_poly.pdbx_seq_one_letter_code
_entity_poly.pdbx_strand_id
1 'polypeptide(L)'
;GRKIPRRNAMVQFLYDRQRDDGGFVEIAPMKRSGTNPTAAAVALLNQLNGMEDDITEDVTGFLTDVVSAEGGFQANTRIPFADGLSTFTGLLTAQDLRRRDLISPDKILNWVGTSLELPSGGFRGASWDQQADVEYSFYGLGILGLLYASGDE
;
A
#
# COMPACT_ATOMS: atom_id res chain seq x y z
N GLY A 1 -2.72 5.25 -28.73
CA GLY A 1 -2.79 4.00 -27.93
C GLY A 1 -4.05 3.23 -28.25
N ARG A 2 -4.11 1.92 -27.96
CA ARG A 2 -5.35 1.11 -28.08
C ARG A 2 -6.37 1.56 -27.02
N LYS A 3 -7.68 1.48 -27.32
CA LYS A 3 -8.76 1.78 -26.35
C LYS A 3 -8.93 0.61 -25.37
N ILE A 4 -9.14 0.92 -24.09
CA ILE A 4 -9.44 -0.09 -23.06
C ILE A 4 -10.86 -0.66 -23.31
N PRO A 5 -11.00 -1.97 -23.55
CA PRO A 5 -12.32 -2.57 -23.77
C PRO A 5 -13.12 -2.59 -22.46
N ARG A 6 -14.43 -2.29 -22.53
CA ARG A 6 -15.37 -2.38 -21.41
C ARG A 6 -14.94 -1.64 -20.12
N ARG A 7 -14.31 -0.46 -20.25
CA ARG A 7 -13.85 0.40 -19.13
C ARG A 7 -14.85 0.45 -17.97
N ASN A 8 -16.11 0.78 -18.22
CA ASN A 8 -17.11 0.94 -17.14
C ASN A 8 -17.38 -0.36 -16.38
N ALA A 9 -17.30 -1.52 -17.04
CA ALA A 9 -17.45 -2.81 -16.36
C ALA A 9 -16.25 -3.13 -15.47
N MET A 10 -15.04 -2.67 -15.83
CA MET A 10 -13.86 -2.80 -14.96
C MET A 10 -13.97 -1.89 -13.74
N VAL A 11 -14.43 -0.64 -13.92
CA VAL A 11 -14.68 0.29 -12.79
C VAL A 11 -15.71 -0.31 -11.83
N GLN A 12 -16.86 -0.78 -12.34
CA GLN A 12 -17.88 -1.42 -11.51
C GLN A 12 -17.33 -2.66 -10.78
N PHE A 13 -16.54 -3.49 -11.46
CA PHE A 13 -15.91 -4.65 -10.83
C PHE A 13 -15.02 -4.25 -9.64
N LEU A 14 -14.28 -3.15 -9.74
CA LEU A 14 -13.44 -2.63 -8.66
C LEU A 14 -14.30 -2.09 -7.52
N TYR A 15 -15.34 -1.30 -7.80
CA TYR A 15 -16.29 -0.83 -6.78
C TYR A 15 -16.91 -2.00 -5.99
N ASP A 16 -17.27 -3.09 -6.66
CA ASP A 16 -17.81 -4.27 -5.98
C ASP A 16 -16.80 -4.97 -5.03
N ARG A 17 -15.51 -4.60 -5.10
CA ARG A 17 -14.44 -5.09 -4.20
C ARG A 17 -14.24 -4.20 -2.96
N GLN A 18 -14.85 -3.01 -2.88
CA GLN A 18 -14.72 -2.17 -1.70
C GLN A 18 -15.51 -2.74 -0.51
N ARG A 19 -15.10 -2.45 0.72
CA ARG A 19 -15.78 -2.85 1.95
C ARG A 19 -16.08 -1.66 2.84
N ASP A 20 -16.93 -1.89 3.84
CA ASP A 20 -17.33 -0.89 4.84
C ASP A 20 -16.15 -0.33 5.65
N ASP A 21 -15.00 -1.01 5.64
CA ASP A 21 -13.74 -0.53 6.24
C ASP A 21 -12.95 0.42 5.30
N GLY A 22 -13.53 0.77 4.14
CA GLY A 22 -13.02 1.72 3.15
C GLY A 22 -12.04 1.14 2.12
N GLY A 23 -11.39 0.01 2.44
CA GLY A 23 -10.43 -0.63 1.55
C GLY A 23 -11.08 -1.57 0.52
N PHE A 24 -10.24 -2.31 -0.20
CA PHE A 24 -10.65 -3.30 -1.20
C PHE A 24 -10.17 -4.71 -0.87
N VAL A 25 -10.85 -5.72 -1.44
CA VAL A 25 -10.49 -7.14 -1.33
C VAL A 25 -10.12 -7.77 -2.67
N GLU A 26 -9.30 -8.82 -2.63
CA GLU A 26 -8.92 -9.59 -3.83
C GLU A 26 -10.11 -10.38 -4.41
N ILE A 27 -10.92 -10.99 -3.54
CA ILE A 27 -12.05 -11.83 -3.93
C ILE A 27 -13.34 -11.43 -3.21
N ALA A 28 -14.47 -11.51 -3.93
CA ALA A 28 -15.77 -11.04 -3.45
C ALA A 28 -16.25 -11.64 -2.10
N PRO A 29 -15.95 -12.89 -1.72
CA PRO A 29 -16.40 -13.42 -0.43
C PRO A 29 -15.69 -12.84 0.81
N MET A 30 -14.53 -12.18 0.64
CA MET A 30 -13.80 -11.59 1.76
C MET A 30 -14.58 -10.42 2.36
N LYS A 31 -14.49 -10.25 3.68
CA LYS A 31 -15.20 -9.19 4.43
C LYS A 31 -14.30 -8.06 4.90
N ARG A 32 -12.99 -8.27 4.90
CA ARG A 32 -12.01 -7.30 5.39
C ARG A 32 -11.02 -7.01 4.29
N SER A 33 -10.72 -5.74 4.12
CA SER A 33 -9.84 -5.25 3.09
C SER A 33 -8.38 -5.52 3.41
N GLY A 34 -7.54 -5.44 2.37
CA GLY A 34 -6.10 -5.57 2.49
C GLY A 34 -5.37 -4.40 1.84
N THR A 35 -4.18 -4.09 2.33
CA THR A 35 -3.37 -2.97 1.83
C THR A 35 -3.01 -3.13 0.36
N ASN A 36 -2.59 -4.34 -0.04
CA ASN A 36 -2.26 -4.65 -1.43
C ASN A 36 -3.46 -4.57 -2.39
N PRO A 37 -4.61 -5.24 -2.14
CA PRO A 37 -5.77 -5.10 -3.01
C PRO A 37 -6.32 -3.66 -3.05
N THR A 38 -6.24 -2.90 -1.96
CA THR A 38 -6.57 -1.47 -1.95
C THR A 38 -5.66 -0.68 -2.89
N ALA A 39 -4.34 -0.85 -2.79
CA ALA A 39 -3.39 -0.17 -3.66
C ALA A 39 -3.61 -0.51 -5.15
N ALA A 40 -3.85 -1.78 -5.45
CA ALA A 40 -4.15 -2.23 -6.81
C ALA A 40 -5.45 -1.61 -7.34
N ALA A 41 -6.50 -1.53 -6.52
CA ALA A 41 -7.76 -0.90 -6.89
C ALA A 41 -7.59 0.59 -7.17
N VAL A 42 -6.91 1.33 -6.29
CA VAL A 42 -6.64 2.77 -6.46
C VAL A 42 -5.85 3.04 -7.73
N ALA A 43 -4.77 2.30 -7.97
CA ALA A 43 -3.96 2.45 -9.17
C ALA A 43 -4.79 2.23 -10.45
N LEU A 44 -5.63 1.19 -10.46
CA LEU A 44 -6.51 0.92 -11.60
C LEU A 44 -7.61 1.97 -11.76
N LEU A 45 -8.27 2.39 -10.68
CA LEU A 45 -9.30 3.42 -10.71
C LEU A 45 -8.72 4.76 -11.22
N ASN A 46 -7.53 5.14 -10.78
CA ASN A 46 -6.81 6.32 -11.28
C ASN A 46 -6.54 6.20 -12.80
N GLN A 47 -5.95 5.10 -13.25
CA GLN A 47 -5.69 4.86 -14.69
C GLN A 47 -6.97 4.84 -15.53
N LEU A 48 -8.07 4.40 -14.93
CA LEU A 48 -9.37 4.35 -15.56
C LEU A 48 -10.14 5.65 -15.40
N ASN A 49 -9.65 6.71 -14.73
CA ASN A 49 -10.43 7.91 -14.40
C ASN A 49 -11.77 7.58 -13.69
N GLY A 50 -11.72 6.66 -12.73
CA GLY A 50 -12.85 6.24 -11.89
C GLY A 50 -12.56 6.41 -10.41
N MET A 51 -11.62 7.28 -10.03
CA MET A 51 -11.52 7.70 -8.62
C MET A 51 -12.54 8.81 -8.38
N GLU A 52 -13.37 8.59 -7.36
CA GLU A 52 -14.36 9.54 -6.84
C GLU A 52 -13.89 10.04 -5.44
N ASP A 53 -14.43 11.17 -5.00
CA ASP A 53 -14.00 11.83 -3.76
C ASP A 53 -14.31 10.96 -2.53
N ASP A 54 -15.47 10.30 -2.51
CA ASP A 54 -15.89 9.37 -1.46
C ASP A 54 -14.95 8.15 -1.36
N ILE A 55 -14.58 7.54 -2.49
CA ILE A 55 -13.59 6.46 -2.52
C ILE A 55 -12.23 6.92 -1.99
N THR A 56 -11.84 8.17 -2.30
CA THR A 56 -10.59 8.76 -1.81
C THR A 56 -10.61 8.91 -0.28
N GLU A 57 -11.71 9.39 0.28
CA GLU A 57 -11.91 9.53 1.73
C GLU A 57 -11.89 8.16 2.43
N ASP A 58 -12.63 7.19 1.89
CA ASP A 58 -12.72 5.83 2.41
C ASP A 58 -11.35 5.12 2.43
N VAL A 59 -10.62 5.17 1.32
CA VAL A 59 -9.28 4.57 1.24
C VAL A 59 -8.32 5.25 2.20
N THR A 60 -8.42 6.56 2.35
CA THR A 60 -7.60 7.31 3.31
C THR A 60 -7.88 6.87 4.75
N GLY A 61 -9.16 6.64 5.09
CA GLY A 61 -9.58 6.06 6.36
C GLY A 61 -8.97 4.67 6.57
N PHE A 62 -9.13 3.78 5.59
CA PHE A 62 -8.54 2.45 5.63
C PHE A 62 -7.02 2.47 5.82
N LEU A 63 -6.30 3.30 5.05
CA LEU A 63 -4.84 3.42 5.16
C LEU A 63 -4.41 3.92 6.54
N THR A 64 -5.21 4.80 7.17
CA THR A 64 -4.97 5.25 8.54
C THR A 64 -5.08 4.09 9.53
N ASP A 65 -6.06 3.20 9.34
CA ASP A 65 -6.30 2.06 10.23
C ASP A 65 -5.25 0.95 10.11
N VAL A 66 -4.59 0.82 8.95
CA VAL A 66 -3.52 -0.17 8.73
C VAL A 66 -2.11 0.37 9.01
N VAL A 67 -1.97 1.61 9.50
CA VAL A 67 -0.68 2.09 10.04
C VAL A 67 -0.30 1.27 11.27
N SER A 68 0.86 0.61 11.20
CA SER A 68 1.42 -0.13 12.34
C SER A 68 2.13 0.81 13.31
N ALA A 69 2.07 0.48 14.60
CA ALA A 69 2.87 1.13 15.63
C ALA A 69 4.40 0.96 15.40
N GLU A 70 4.81 -0.04 14.60
CA GLU A 70 6.21 -0.29 14.26
C GLU A 70 6.80 0.74 13.29
N GLY A 71 5.97 1.47 12.55
CA GLY A 71 6.42 2.46 11.56
C GLY A 71 6.25 2.06 10.09
N GLY A 72 5.51 0.98 9.81
CA GLY A 72 5.11 0.57 8.46
C GLY A 72 3.60 0.37 8.34
N PHE A 73 3.14 -0.31 7.29
CA PHE A 73 1.74 -0.69 7.11
C PHE A 73 1.53 -2.19 7.33
N GLN A 74 0.42 -2.54 7.98
CA GLN A 74 -0.07 -3.90 8.12
C GLN A 74 -0.68 -4.39 6.81
N ALA A 75 -0.69 -5.70 6.56
CA ALA A 75 -1.39 -6.28 5.40
C ALA A 75 -2.91 -6.08 5.46
N ASN A 76 -3.48 -6.03 6.66
CA ASN A 76 -4.86 -5.66 6.97
C ASN A 76 -5.01 -5.48 8.50
N THR A 77 -6.16 -4.98 8.95
CA THR A 77 -6.45 -4.68 10.37
C THR A 77 -6.42 -5.87 11.34
N ARG A 78 -6.20 -7.11 10.88
CA ARG A 78 -6.03 -8.31 11.73
C ARG A 78 -4.59 -8.73 11.90
N ILE A 79 -3.68 -8.25 11.05
CA ILE A 79 -2.27 -8.60 11.11
C ILE A 79 -1.58 -7.57 12.02
N PRO A 80 -1.05 -7.98 13.19
CA PRO A 80 -0.57 -7.02 14.18
C PRO A 80 0.83 -6.47 13.89
N PHE A 81 1.40 -6.80 12.73
CA PHE A 81 2.77 -6.44 12.36
C PHE A 81 2.79 -5.82 10.96
N ALA A 82 3.75 -4.93 10.73
CA ALA A 82 4.04 -4.41 9.40
C ALA A 82 4.90 -5.37 8.58
N ASP A 83 4.75 -5.33 7.27
CA ASP A 83 5.60 -6.05 6.31
C ASP A 83 6.02 -5.14 5.14
N GLY A 84 7.09 -5.53 4.46
CA GLY A 84 7.71 -4.70 3.41
C GLY A 84 6.80 -4.47 2.20
N LEU A 85 6.03 -5.48 1.79
CA LEU A 85 5.12 -5.38 0.64
C LEU A 85 3.97 -4.41 0.97
N SER A 86 3.28 -4.63 2.09
CA SER A 86 2.16 -3.78 2.51
C SER A 86 2.62 -2.35 2.77
N THR A 87 3.82 -2.15 3.33
CA THR A 87 4.40 -0.83 3.56
C THR A 87 4.70 -0.11 2.25
N PHE A 88 5.30 -0.80 1.28
CA PHE A 88 5.55 -0.21 -0.04
C PHE A 88 4.25 0.21 -0.73
N THR A 89 3.26 -0.68 -0.81
CA THR A 89 2.00 -0.38 -1.50
C THR A 89 1.15 0.65 -0.77
N GLY A 90 1.15 0.61 0.58
CA GLY A 90 0.45 1.58 1.41
C GLY A 90 1.03 2.98 1.24
N LEU A 91 2.36 3.10 1.26
CA LEU A 91 3.06 4.37 1.07
C LEU A 91 2.87 4.93 -0.35
N LEU A 92 2.95 4.07 -1.37
CA LEU A 92 2.68 4.46 -2.76
C LEU A 92 1.26 5.01 -2.91
N THR A 93 0.26 4.30 -2.35
CA THR A 93 -1.14 4.72 -2.39
C THR A 93 -1.33 6.04 -1.63
N ALA A 94 -0.75 6.16 -0.43
CA ALA A 94 -0.79 7.39 0.35
C ALA A 94 -0.18 8.57 -0.43
N GLN A 95 0.90 8.36 -1.16
CA GLN A 95 1.50 9.37 -2.04
C GLN A 95 0.57 9.75 -3.20
N ASP A 96 -0.05 8.79 -3.87
CA ASP A 96 -1.02 9.03 -4.95
C ASP A 96 -2.23 9.85 -4.46
N LEU A 97 -2.66 9.63 -3.22
CA LEU A 97 -3.73 10.37 -2.55
C LEU A 97 -3.26 11.65 -1.85
N ARG A 98 -1.98 12.04 -1.99
CA ARG A 98 -1.35 13.22 -1.36
C ARG A 98 -1.44 13.22 0.18
N ARG A 99 -1.49 12.05 0.80
CA ARG A 99 -1.51 11.82 2.26
C ARG A 99 -0.19 11.25 2.78
N ARG A 100 0.92 11.93 2.48
CA ARG A 100 2.26 11.55 2.96
C ARG A 100 2.45 11.72 4.48
N ASP A 101 1.46 12.29 5.17
CA ASP A 101 1.45 12.59 6.60
C ASP A 101 0.96 11.42 7.48
N LEU A 102 0.52 10.29 6.89
CA LEU A 102 0.00 9.14 7.66
C LEU A 102 1.06 8.51 8.59
N ILE A 103 2.33 8.50 8.15
CA ILE A 103 3.46 8.05 8.97
C ILE A 103 4.62 9.01 8.71
N SER A 104 5.26 9.50 9.77
CA SER A 104 6.44 10.36 9.64
C SER A 104 7.57 9.62 8.91
N PRO A 105 8.27 10.24 7.94
CA PRO A 105 9.39 9.62 7.22
C PRO A 105 10.45 8.98 8.11
N ASP A 106 10.82 9.63 9.22
CA ASP A 106 11.82 9.12 10.17
C ASP A 106 11.42 7.79 10.81
N LYS A 107 10.13 7.59 11.08
CA LYS A 107 9.61 6.32 11.62
C LYS A 107 9.70 5.20 10.59
N ILE A 108 9.34 5.49 9.35
CA ILE A 108 9.45 4.51 8.25
C ILE A 108 10.91 4.14 8.04
N LEU A 109 11.80 5.14 7.95
CA LEU A 109 13.23 4.91 7.75
C LEU A 109 13.86 4.09 8.88
N ASN A 110 13.56 4.44 10.13
CA ASN A 110 14.01 3.68 11.28
C ASN A 110 13.50 2.23 11.24
N TRP A 111 12.22 2.03 10.93
CA TRP A 111 11.65 0.69 10.83
C TRP A 111 12.29 -0.13 9.71
N VAL A 112 12.44 0.42 8.50
CA VAL A 112 13.08 -0.25 7.38
C VAL A 112 14.51 -0.69 7.73
N GLY A 113 15.33 0.23 8.27
CA GLY A 113 16.73 -0.05 8.58
C GLY A 113 16.94 -1.01 9.75
N THR A 114 16.01 -1.04 10.72
CA THR A 114 16.13 -1.93 11.88
C THR A 114 15.39 -3.26 11.72
N SER A 115 14.36 -3.30 10.86
CA SER A 115 13.45 -4.45 10.76
C SER A 115 13.55 -5.19 9.43
N LEU A 116 13.92 -4.55 8.32
CA LEU A 116 13.91 -5.18 6.99
C LEU A 116 15.30 -5.28 6.33
N GLU A 117 16.13 -4.26 6.47
CA GLU A 117 17.47 -4.26 5.87
C GLU A 117 18.40 -5.25 6.59
N LEU A 118 19.14 -6.05 5.83
CA LEU A 118 20.10 -7.02 6.38
C LEU A 118 21.53 -6.50 6.28
N PRO A 119 22.39 -6.70 7.30
CA PRO A 119 23.80 -6.29 7.24
C PRO A 119 24.61 -6.94 6.11
N SER A 120 24.16 -8.09 5.60
CA SER A 120 24.73 -8.76 4.43
C SER A 120 24.32 -8.14 3.09
N GLY A 121 23.46 -7.13 3.11
CA GLY A 121 22.79 -6.57 1.94
C GLY A 121 21.43 -7.22 1.65
N GLY A 122 20.59 -6.49 0.92
CA GLY A 122 19.23 -6.88 0.59
C GLY A 122 18.24 -6.66 1.73
N PHE A 123 16.98 -7.01 1.47
CA PHE A 123 15.88 -6.85 2.42
C PHE A 123 15.09 -8.15 2.58
N ARG A 124 14.59 -8.38 3.78
CA ARG A 124 13.64 -9.46 4.11
C ARG A 124 12.20 -8.94 4.11
N GLY A 125 11.22 -9.84 4.06
CA GLY A 125 9.81 -9.46 3.97
C GLY A 125 9.19 -8.97 5.27
N ALA A 126 9.51 -9.64 6.37
CA ALA A 126 9.09 -9.26 7.70
C ALA A 126 10.20 -9.51 8.73
N SER A 127 10.02 -8.99 9.95
CA SER A 127 11.03 -9.02 11.01
C SER A 127 11.45 -10.43 11.47
N TRP A 128 10.61 -11.44 11.23
CA TRP A 128 10.89 -12.84 11.57
C TRP A 128 11.66 -13.60 10.48
N ASP A 129 11.73 -13.06 9.27
CA ASP A 129 12.46 -13.68 8.17
C ASP A 129 13.97 -13.53 8.38
N GLN A 130 14.74 -14.49 7.84
CA GLN A 130 16.19 -14.60 8.07
C GLN A 130 17.03 -14.36 6.81
N GLN A 131 16.40 -14.29 5.64
CA GLN A 131 17.10 -14.19 4.36
C GLN A 131 16.61 -12.99 3.58
N ALA A 132 17.53 -12.37 2.85
CA ALA A 132 17.17 -11.43 1.81
C ALA A 132 16.46 -12.17 0.68
N ASP A 133 15.51 -11.50 0.07
CA ASP A 133 14.80 -11.96 -1.10
C ASP A 133 14.75 -10.84 -2.15
N VAL A 134 14.71 -11.20 -3.44
CA VAL A 134 14.77 -10.22 -4.52
C VAL A 134 13.49 -9.38 -4.62
N GLU A 135 12.33 -9.97 -4.36
CA GLU A 135 11.04 -9.28 -4.33
C GLU A 135 11.02 -8.30 -3.16
N TYR A 136 11.45 -8.72 -1.96
CA TYR A 136 11.50 -7.81 -0.81
C TYR A 136 12.62 -6.78 -0.89
N SER A 137 13.72 -7.07 -1.59
CA SER A 137 14.73 -6.07 -1.91
C SER A 137 14.20 -4.99 -2.84
N PHE A 138 13.34 -5.35 -3.80
CA PHE A 138 12.62 -4.38 -4.62
C PHE A 138 11.69 -3.51 -3.75
N TYR A 139 10.90 -4.10 -2.85
CA TYR A 139 10.00 -3.33 -1.99
C TYR A 139 10.75 -2.43 -1.00
N GLY A 140 11.83 -2.91 -0.37
CA GLY A 140 12.66 -2.12 0.53
C GLY A 140 13.28 -0.89 -0.15
N LEU A 141 13.89 -1.09 -1.32
CA LEU A 141 14.41 0.02 -2.13
C LEU A 141 13.29 0.94 -2.64
N GLY A 142 12.13 0.38 -2.97
CA GLY A 142 10.94 1.13 -3.35
C GLY A 142 10.45 2.07 -2.24
N ILE A 143 10.41 1.59 -0.99
CA ILE A 143 10.05 2.42 0.18
C ILE A 143 11.05 3.57 0.32
N LEU A 144 12.35 3.29 0.28
CA LEU A 144 13.38 4.34 0.35
C LEU A 144 13.22 5.34 -0.81
N GLY A 145 12.98 4.85 -2.03
CA GLY A 145 12.73 5.68 -3.20
C GLY A 145 11.54 6.63 -3.01
N LEU A 146 10.44 6.15 -2.43
CA LEU A 146 9.26 6.98 -2.13
C LEU A 146 9.54 8.04 -1.06
N LEU A 147 10.32 7.70 -0.02
CA LEU A 147 10.69 8.65 1.04
C LEU A 147 11.57 9.78 0.51
N TYR A 148 12.47 9.48 -0.41
CA TYR A 148 13.42 10.44 -0.99
C TYR A 148 12.96 11.06 -2.31
N ALA A 149 11.82 10.62 -2.86
CA ALA A 149 11.20 11.27 -4.00
C ALA A 149 10.75 12.67 -3.57
N SER A 150 11.42 13.71 -4.09
CA SER A 150 11.00 15.10 -3.92
C SER A 150 9.49 15.17 -4.15
N GLY A 151 8.74 15.59 -3.12
CA GLY A 151 7.37 16.01 -3.36
C GLY A 151 7.47 17.19 -4.32
N ASP A 152 6.74 17.14 -5.43
CA ASP A 152 6.70 18.25 -6.38
C ASP A 152 6.50 19.57 -5.59
N GLU A 153 7.48 20.47 -5.68
CA GLU A 153 7.38 21.86 -5.22
C GLU A 153 6.32 22.62 -6.03
#